data_AF-A0A6P0M7H2-F1
#
_entry.id   AF-A0A6P0M7H2-F1
#
_cell.length_a   1.000
_cell.length_b   1.000
_cell.length_c   1.000
_cell.angle_alpha   90.00
_cell.angle_beta   90.00
_cell.angle_gamma   90.00
#
_symmetry.space_group_name_H-M   'P 1'
#
loop_
_entity.id
_entity.type
_entity.pdbx_description
1 polymer ?
#
loop_
_entity_poly.entity_id
_entity_poly.type
_entity_poly.pdbx_seq_one_letter_code
_entity_poly.pdbx_strand_id
1 'polypeptide(L)'
;MDGEELLKRYAAGERDFPEANLQGVSLAGVNLSQANLRRANLSQSCLKGAILKGVNLREANLSGANLQGSDLCEANLIVSNLSQANLTKANLSNAN
;
A
#
# COMPACT_ATOMS: atom_id res chain seq x y z
N MET A 1 -1.25 -11.69 -8.78
CA MET A 1 -0.55 -10.67 -9.59
C MET A 1 0.74 -10.37 -8.86
N ASP A 2 1.88 -10.33 -9.54
CA ASP A 2 3.14 -9.92 -8.92
C ASP A 2 3.28 -8.39 -8.92
N GLY A 3 4.40 -7.90 -8.38
CA GLY A 3 4.69 -6.47 -8.34
C GLY A 3 4.92 -5.86 -9.72
N GLU A 4 5.48 -6.60 -10.68
CA GLU A 4 5.76 -6.08 -12.02
C GLU A 4 4.47 -5.83 -12.80
N GLU A 5 3.56 -6.79 -12.77
CA GLU A 5 2.26 -6.68 -13.43
C GLU A 5 1.40 -5.59 -12.79
N LEU A 6 1.44 -5.44 -11.45
CA LEU A 6 0.80 -4.31 -10.76
C LEU A 6 1.32 -2.98 -11.33
N LEU A 7 2.64 -2.79 -11.39
CA LEU A 7 3.25 -1.54 -11.82
C LEU A 7 2.99 -1.26 -13.29
N LYS A 8 2.99 -2.29 -14.15
CA LYS A 8 2.66 -2.17 -15.56
C LYS A 8 1.23 -1.69 -15.77
N ARG A 9 0.27 -2.29 -15.07
CA ARG A 9 -1.15 -1.89 -15.12
C ARG A 9 -1.35 -0.49 -14.54
N TYR A 10 -0.69 -0.16 -13.43
CA TYR A 10 -0.72 1.18 -12.86
C TYR A 10 -0.18 2.24 -13.84
N ALA A 11 0.94 1.94 -14.52
CA ALA A 11 1.52 2.80 -15.55
C ALA A 11 0.60 2.96 -16.77
N ALA A 12 -0.22 1.95 -17.09
CA ALA A 12 -1.25 2.02 -18.13
C ALA A 12 -2.49 2.85 -17.72
N GLY A 13 -2.51 3.42 -16.51
CA GLY A 13 -3.60 4.26 -16.01
C GLY A 13 -4.62 3.52 -15.16
N GLU A 14 -4.45 2.21 -14.96
CA GLU A 14 -5.32 1.47 -14.06
C GLU A 14 -5.09 1.89 -12.61
N ARG A 15 -6.17 2.03 -11.85
CA ARG A 15 -6.13 2.37 -10.43
C ARG A 15 -6.80 1.33 -9.57
N ASP A 16 -7.55 0.39 -10.14
CA ASP A 16 -8.36 -0.55 -9.39
C ASP A 16 -7.67 -1.91 -9.27
N PHE A 17 -7.23 -2.24 -8.05
CA PHE A 17 -6.53 -3.49 -7.73
C PHE A 17 -7.11 -4.14 -6.45
N PRO A 18 -8.44 -4.31 -6.36
CA PRO A 18 -9.06 -4.85 -5.15
C PRO A 18 -8.63 -6.30 -4.97
N GLU A 19 -8.45 -6.72 -3.72
CA GLU A 19 -8.12 -8.10 -3.35
C GLU A 19 -6.80 -8.63 -3.97
N ALA A 20 -5.96 -7.73 -4.49
CA ALA A 20 -4.66 -8.11 -5.03
C ALA A 20 -3.80 -8.81 -3.97
N ASN A 21 -3.24 -9.97 -4.32
CA ASN A 21 -2.27 -10.65 -3.49
C ASN A 21 -0.86 -10.14 -3.80
N LEU A 22 -0.35 -9.28 -2.93
CA LEU A 22 0.96 -8.63 -2.99
C LEU A 22 1.80 -8.98 -1.75
N GLN A 23 1.52 -10.13 -1.12
CA GLN A 23 2.23 -10.60 0.06
C GLN A 23 3.73 -10.75 -0.21
N GLY A 24 4.56 -10.15 0.64
CA GLY A 24 6.01 -10.23 0.54
C GLY A 24 6.61 -9.51 -0.69
N VAL A 25 5.81 -8.83 -1.50
CA VAL A 25 6.29 -8.14 -2.70
C VAL A 25 7.14 -6.92 -2.31
N SER A 26 8.23 -6.67 -3.04
CA SER A 26 9.01 -5.45 -2.92
C SER A 26 8.40 -4.34 -3.78
N LEU A 27 7.88 -3.31 -3.11
CA LEU A 27 7.30 -2.09 -3.68
C LEU A 27 8.00 -0.86 -3.08
N ALA A 28 9.31 -0.96 -2.80
CA ALA A 28 10.06 0.14 -2.21
C ALA A 28 10.15 1.33 -3.19
N GLY A 29 9.84 2.52 -2.71
CA GLY A 29 9.92 3.77 -3.49
C GLY A 29 8.91 3.91 -4.64
N VAL A 30 7.98 2.96 -4.82
CA VAL A 30 6.99 3.04 -5.90
C VAL A 30 5.98 4.16 -5.65
N ASN A 31 5.37 4.67 -6.72
CA ASN A 31 4.20 5.54 -6.62
C ASN A 31 2.93 4.75 -6.94
N LEU A 32 2.06 4.60 -5.94
CA LEU A 32 0.73 4.01 -6.06
C LEU A 32 -0.33 4.98 -5.51
N SER A 33 -0.08 6.28 -5.63
CA SER A 33 -1.03 7.32 -5.21
C SER A 33 -2.40 7.08 -5.84
N GLN A 34 -3.46 7.26 -5.05
CA GLN A 34 -4.86 7.09 -5.47
C GLN A 34 -5.21 5.67 -5.98
N ALA A 35 -4.34 4.67 -5.79
CA ALA A 35 -4.68 3.29 -6.13
C ALA A 35 -5.75 2.76 -5.17
N ASN A 36 -6.68 1.96 -5.69
CA ASN A 36 -7.60 1.16 -4.90
C ASN A 36 -6.98 -0.22 -4.64
N LEU A 37 -6.45 -0.40 -3.44
CA LEU A 37 -5.93 -1.65 -2.90
C LEU A 37 -6.84 -2.20 -1.79
N ARG A 38 -8.14 -1.90 -1.87
CA ARG A 38 -9.14 -2.39 -0.93
C ARG A 38 -9.06 -3.91 -0.81
N ARG A 39 -9.05 -4.43 0.42
CA ARG A 39 -8.94 -5.87 0.74
C ARG A 39 -7.68 -6.56 0.19
N ALA A 40 -6.69 -5.82 -0.31
CA ALA A 40 -5.45 -6.41 -0.80
C ALA A 40 -4.67 -7.08 0.33
N ASN A 41 -3.96 -8.15 0.00
CA ASN A 41 -2.99 -8.76 0.91
C ASN A 41 -1.61 -8.17 0.64
N LEU A 42 -1.18 -7.25 1.49
CA LEU A 42 0.14 -6.60 1.49
C LEU A 42 0.99 -7.06 2.69
N SER A 43 0.63 -8.18 3.33
CA SER A 43 1.36 -8.67 4.49
C SER A 43 2.82 -8.96 4.15
N GLN A 44 3.73 -8.61 5.05
CA GLN A 44 5.19 -8.76 4.89
C GLN A 44 5.78 -8.05 3.65
N SER A 45 5.02 -7.20 2.96
CA SER A 45 5.52 -6.45 1.79
C SER A 45 6.51 -5.36 2.20
N CYS A 46 7.40 -4.97 1.28
CA CYS A 46 8.30 -3.84 1.47
C CYS A 46 7.75 -2.61 0.73
N LEU A 47 7.18 -1.66 1.46
CA LEU A 47 6.64 -0.39 0.98
C LEU A 47 7.49 0.81 1.45
N LYS A 48 8.76 0.55 1.78
CA LYS A 48 9.69 1.57 2.30
C LYS A 48 9.79 2.74 1.32
N GLY A 49 9.50 3.95 1.79
CA GLY A 49 9.53 5.17 0.98
C GLY A 49 8.53 5.22 -0.17
N ALA A 50 7.53 4.33 -0.22
CA ALA A 50 6.50 4.36 -1.25
C ALA A 50 5.61 5.60 -1.11
N ILE A 51 5.15 6.13 -2.26
CA ILE A 51 4.16 7.22 -2.31
C ILE A 51 2.78 6.58 -2.44
N LEU A 52 2.02 6.63 -1.35
CA LEU A 52 0.70 6.01 -1.16
C LEU A 52 -0.36 7.08 -0.85
N LYS A 53 -0.16 8.32 -1.34
CA LYS A 53 -1.06 9.43 -1.06
C LYS A 53 -2.47 9.13 -1.57
N GLY A 54 -3.46 9.22 -0.69
CA GLY A 54 -4.88 8.96 -0.98
C GLY A 54 -5.16 7.52 -1.44
N VAL A 55 -4.27 6.58 -1.17
CA VAL A 55 -4.50 5.17 -1.48
C VAL A 55 -5.72 4.66 -0.71
N ASN A 56 -6.56 3.84 -1.34
CA ASN A 56 -7.61 3.13 -0.63
C ASN A 56 -7.08 1.77 -0.18
N LEU A 57 -6.76 1.63 1.10
CA LEU A 57 -6.32 0.40 1.75
C LEU A 57 -7.40 -0.20 2.65
N ARG A 58 -8.66 0.24 2.55
CA ARG A 58 -9.75 -0.25 3.38
C ARG A 58 -9.78 -1.78 3.42
N GLU A 59 -9.88 -2.36 4.61
CA GLU A 59 -9.91 -3.81 4.86
C GLU A 59 -8.65 -4.57 4.35
N ALA A 60 -7.56 -3.88 3.98
CA ALA A 60 -6.34 -4.52 3.51
C ALA A 60 -5.56 -5.16 4.67
N ASN A 61 -4.82 -6.23 4.36
CA ASN A 61 -3.89 -6.84 5.29
C ASN A 61 -2.48 -6.29 5.07
N LEU A 62 -1.99 -5.45 5.96
CA LEU A 62 -0.63 -4.88 5.97
C LEU A 62 0.23 -5.47 7.10
N SER A 63 -0.17 -6.62 7.67
CA SER A 63 0.55 -7.18 8.82
C SER A 63 2.02 -7.46 8.51
N GLY A 64 2.91 -6.93 9.35
CA GLY A 64 4.36 -7.00 9.18
C GLY A 64 4.91 -6.26 7.96
N ALA A 65 4.12 -5.44 7.25
CA ALA A 65 4.61 -4.66 6.13
C ALA A 65 5.64 -3.61 6.59
N ASN A 66 6.66 -3.37 5.77
CA ASN A 66 7.62 -2.29 6.01
C ASN A 66 7.18 -1.01 5.29
N LEU A 67 6.53 -0.11 6.01
CA LEU A 67 6.07 1.21 5.55
C LEU A 67 7.03 2.34 5.98
N GLN A 68 8.28 2.01 6.31
CA GLN A 68 9.22 3.01 6.82
C GLN A 68 9.38 4.16 5.82
N GLY A 69 9.08 5.39 6.27
CA GLY A 69 9.20 6.59 5.44
C GLY A 69 8.22 6.70 4.27
N SER A 70 7.18 5.86 4.19
CA SER A 70 6.16 5.97 3.14
C SER A 70 5.28 7.20 3.33
N ASP A 71 4.76 7.75 2.24
CA ASP A 71 3.74 8.81 2.28
C ASP A 71 2.34 8.21 2.19
N LEU A 72 1.65 8.08 3.33
CA LEU A 72 0.26 7.62 3.46
C LEU A 72 -0.69 8.81 3.70
N CYS A 73 -0.31 10.03 3.31
CA CYS A 73 -1.18 11.18 3.46
C CYS A 73 -2.55 10.93 2.80
N GLU A 74 -3.65 11.25 3.49
CA GLU A 74 -5.03 11.04 3.00
C GLU A 74 -5.38 9.55 2.72
N ALA A 75 -4.55 8.59 3.11
CA ALA A 75 -4.83 7.16 2.88
C ALA A 75 -6.07 6.70 3.65
N ASN A 76 -6.88 5.86 3.01
CA ASN A 76 -8.00 5.20 3.69
C ASN A 76 -7.53 3.89 4.32
N LEU A 77 -7.38 3.84 5.65
CA LEU A 77 -6.92 2.66 6.37
C LEU A 77 -8.02 2.01 7.22
N ILE A 78 -9.29 2.39 7.04
CA ILE A 78 -10.44 1.82 7.76
C ILE A 78 -10.40 0.28 7.72
N VAL A 79 -10.39 -0.34 8.91
CA VAL A 79 -10.39 -1.81 9.10
C VAL A 79 -9.13 -2.49 8.52
N SER A 80 -8.07 -1.76 8.18
CA SER A 80 -6.81 -2.36 7.75
C SER A 80 -6.09 -3.04 8.90
N ASN A 81 -5.48 -4.20 8.65
CA ASN A 81 -4.63 -4.86 9.62
C ASN A 81 -3.19 -4.34 9.52
N LEU A 82 -2.78 -3.46 10.44
CA LEU A 82 -1.41 -2.93 10.55
C LEU A 82 -0.56 -3.63 11.62
N SER A 83 -0.99 -4.80 12.10
CA SER A 83 -0.29 -5.52 13.17
C SER A 83 1.18 -5.76 12.79
N GLN A 84 2.12 -5.33 13.64
CA GLN A 84 3.57 -5.44 13.41
C GLN A 84 4.10 -4.67 12.19
N ALA A 85 3.30 -3.81 11.54
CA ALA A 85 3.79 -2.99 10.44
C ALA A 85 4.81 -1.94 10.94
N ASN A 86 5.89 -1.74 10.19
CA ASN A 86 6.86 -0.69 10.52
C ASN A 86 6.43 0.64 9.88
N LEU A 87 5.84 1.53 10.67
CA LEU A 87 5.43 2.87 10.26
C LEU A 87 6.45 3.97 10.62
N THR A 88 7.68 3.60 10.95
CA THR A 88 8.70 4.57 11.37
C THR A 88 8.90 5.65 10.29
N LYS A 89 8.70 6.92 10.65
CA LYS A 89 8.76 8.08 9.74
C LYS A 89 7.73 8.08 8.59
N ALA A 90 6.72 7.21 8.61
CA ALA A 90 5.63 7.29 7.64
C ALA A 90 4.82 8.58 7.86
N ASN A 91 4.39 9.22 6.78
CA ASN A 91 3.46 10.35 6.84
C ASN A 91 2.02 9.82 6.85
N LEU A 92 1.32 9.97 7.98
CA LEU A 92 -0.09 9.55 8.14
C LEU A 92 -1.05 10.75 8.21
N SER A 93 -0.62 11.93 7.77
CA SER A 93 -1.45 13.14 7.83
C SER A 93 -2.76 12.92 7.09
N ASN A 94 -3.90 13.14 7.75
CA ASN A 94 -5.25 12.93 7.22
C ASN A 94 -5.59 11.49 6.80
N ALA A 95 -4.80 10.48 7.19
CA ALA A 95 -5.20 9.08 7.04
C ALA A 95 -6.33 8.74 8.04
N ASN A 96 -7.21 7.79 7.68
CA ASN A 96 -8.40 7.42 8.48
C ASN A 96 -8.44 5.96 8.93
#